data_AF-A0A8X6XG33-F1
#
_entry.id   AF-A0A8X6XG33-F1
#
_cell.length_a   1.000
_cell.length_b   1.000
_cell.length_c   1.000
_cell.angle_alpha   90.00
_cell.angle_beta   90.00
_cell.angle_gamma   90.00
#
_symmetry.space_group_name_H-M   'P 1'
#
loop_
_entity.id
_entity.type
_entity.pdbx_description
1 polymer ?
#
loop_
_entity_poly.entity_id
_entity_poly.type
_entity_poly.pdbx_seq_one_letter_code
_entity_poly.pdbx_strand_id
1 'polypeptide(L)'
;MPPPQLNTTWSIFTKILANPDNFELPTANSTQEIDSQVSNLTNDILNAHASASKPFYHTEQPYVQGELKDLIKERNKARKTWQLTRHPQHKAELNRLQNKIKRKIYHYRQQAWEDNLSTLNAEDSSLWGIAKAFRKKSAPISALNGPTGIALSDTNKTESIPSTVVLHNIVIVYPSD
;
A
#
# COMPACT_ATOMS: atom_id res chain seq x y z
N MET A 1 -0.04 -17.33 -17.70
CA MET A 1 0.02 -16.15 -16.80
C MET A 1 -1.20 -15.29 -17.08
N PRO A 2 -1.89 -14.76 -16.06
CA PRO A 2 -2.92 -13.75 -16.28
C PRO A 2 -2.30 -12.47 -16.90
N PRO A 3 -3.04 -11.72 -17.72
CA PRO A 3 -2.54 -10.51 -18.36
C PRO A 3 -2.14 -9.45 -17.31
N PRO A 4 -1.07 -8.67 -17.54
CA PRO A 4 -0.64 -7.63 -16.61
C PRO A 4 -1.72 -6.54 -16.49
N GLN A 5 -2.10 -6.23 -15.26
CA GLN A 5 -3.01 -5.11 -15.00
C GLN A 5 -2.22 -3.80 -15.07
N LEU A 6 -2.82 -2.77 -15.66
CA LEU A 6 -2.23 -1.44 -15.72
C LEU A 6 -2.63 -0.64 -14.48
N ASN A 7 -1.66 -0.01 -13.83
CA ASN A 7 -1.90 1.01 -12.83
C ASN A 7 -1.58 2.37 -13.42
N THR A 8 -2.61 3.20 -13.59
CA THR A 8 -2.49 4.54 -14.14
C THR A 8 -2.28 5.55 -13.02
N THR A 9 -1.16 6.26 -13.06
CA THR A 9 -0.92 7.37 -12.14
C THR A 9 -1.66 8.60 -12.66
N TRP A 10 -2.87 8.83 -12.14
CA TRP A 10 -3.75 9.92 -12.60
C TRP A 10 -3.11 11.30 -12.55
N SER A 11 -2.22 11.57 -11.58
CA SER A 11 -1.52 12.86 -11.50
C SER A 11 -0.50 13.08 -12.63
N ILE A 12 0.06 12.01 -13.21
CA ILE A 12 0.93 12.09 -14.38
C ILE A 12 0.08 12.26 -15.63
N PHE A 13 -1.01 11.50 -15.74
CA PHE A 13 -1.98 11.61 -16.83
C PHE A 13 -2.53 13.04 -16.97
N THR A 14 -2.98 13.64 -15.86
CA THR A 14 -3.50 15.01 -15.88
C THR A 14 -2.43 16.05 -16.22
N LYS A 15 -1.19 15.86 -15.78
CA LYS A 15 -0.07 16.74 -16.16
C LYS A 15 0.26 16.67 -17.65
N ILE A 16 0.20 15.48 -18.25
CA ILE A 16 0.44 15.30 -19.69
C ILE A 16 -0.68 15.98 -20.49
N LEU A 17 -1.93 15.84 -20.07
CA LEU A 17 -3.06 16.46 -20.76
C LEU A 17 -3.19 17.98 -20.54
N ALA A 18 -2.85 18.48 -19.35
CA ALA A 18 -2.96 19.90 -19.02
C ALA A 18 -1.81 20.76 -19.60
N ASN A 19 -1.05 20.23 -20.56
CA ASN A 19 0.06 20.94 -21.15
C ASN A 19 -0.51 22.12 -21.99
N PRO A 20 -0.17 23.37 -21.65
CA PRO A 20 -0.81 24.55 -22.23
C PRO A 20 -0.57 24.71 -23.74
N ASP A 21 0.46 24.07 -24.29
CA ASP A 21 0.77 24.09 -25.72
C ASP A 21 -0.20 23.25 -26.58
N ASN A 22 -1.02 22.37 -25.97
CA ASN A 22 -1.93 21.46 -26.69
C ASN A 22 -3.38 21.95 -26.81
N PHE A 23 -3.71 23.12 -26.25
CA PHE A 23 -5.08 23.66 -26.25
C PHE A 23 -5.14 25.05 -26.88
N GLU A 24 -4.70 25.18 -28.13
CA GLU A 24 -5.26 26.22 -29.00
C GLU A 24 -6.69 25.81 -29.34
N LEU A 25 -7.66 26.71 -29.13
CA LEU A 25 -9.05 26.48 -29.54
C LEU A 25 -9.08 26.35 -31.07
N PRO A 26 -9.27 25.13 -31.62
CA PRO A 26 -9.14 24.96 -33.05
C PRO A 26 -10.33 25.64 -33.73
N THR A 27 -10.08 26.56 -34.65
CA THR A 27 -11.13 27.09 -35.52
C THR A 27 -11.23 26.17 -36.73
N ALA A 28 -12.20 25.26 -36.73
CA ALA A 28 -12.43 24.36 -37.85
C ALA A 28 -13.39 25.00 -38.86
N ASN A 29 -12.99 25.04 -40.14
CA ASN A 29 -13.81 25.60 -41.22
C ASN A 29 -14.40 24.51 -42.15
N SER A 30 -14.09 23.24 -41.91
CA SER A 30 -14.56 22.09 -42.69
C SER A 30 -14.81 20.85 -41.83
N THR A 31 -15.76 20.01 -42.23
CA THR A 31 -16.09 18.74 -41.55
C THR A 31 -14.88 17.80 -41.46
N GLN A 32 -14.02 17.75 -42.48
CA GLN A 32 -12.79 16.95 -42.46
C GLN A 32 -11.77 17.46 -41.42
N GLU A 33 -11.79 18.75 -41.15
CA GLU A 33 -10.91 19.39 -40.17
C GLU A 33 -11.38 19.09 -38.74
N ILE A 34 -12.71 18.97 -38.55
CA ILE A 34 -13.30 18.49 -37.29
C ILE A 34 -12.91 17.03 -37.05
N ASP A 35 -13.05 16.17 -38.05
CA ASP A 35 -12.72 14.74 -37.90
C ASP A 35 -11.24 14.52 -37.59
N SER A 36 -10.34 15.30 -38.21
CA SER A 36 -8.91 15.22 -37.93
C SER A 36 -8.56 15.69 -36.51
N GLN A 37 -9.22 16.76 -36.02
CA GLN A 37 -9.06 17.24 -34.65
C GLN A 37 -9.56 16.22 -33.62
N VAL A 38 -10.72 15.59 -33.87
CA VAL A 38 -11.26 14.52 -33.01
C VAL A 38 -10.30 13.34 -32.96
N SER A 39 -9.73 12.95 -34.11
CA SER A 39 -8.72 11.89 -34.19
C SER A 39 -7.46 12.26 -33.41
N ASN A 40 -6.97 13.49 -33.51
CA ASN A 40 -5.79 13.95 -32.79
C ASN A 40 -6.01 13.97 -31.27
N LEU A 41 -7.14 14.52 -30.82
CA LEU A 41 -7.51 14.48 -29.40
C LEU A 41 -7.60 13.05 -28.87
N THR A 42 -8.19 12.15 -29.65
CA THR A 42 -8.28 10.73 -29.29
C THR A 42 -6.90 10.11 -29.14
N ASN A 43 -5.99 10.39 -30.07
CA ASN A 43 -4.61 9.92 -30.01
C ASN A 43 -3.85 10.50 -28.80
N ASP A 44 -4.04 11.78 -28.49
CA ASP A 44 -3.39 12.43 -27.34
C ASP A 44 -3.86 11.83 -26.01
N ILE A 45 -5.16 11.55 -25.86
CA ILE A 45 -5.71 10.87 -24.69
C ILE A 45 -5.13 9.46 -24.57
N LEU A 46 -5.10 8.70 -25.67
CA LEU A 46 -4.55 7.33 -25.68
C LEU A 46 -3.05 7.32 -25.36
N ASN A 47 -2.28 8.26 -25.92
CA ASN A 47 -0.84 8.40 -25.69
C ASN A 47 -0.53 8.83 -24.24
N ALA A 48 -1.30 9.78 -23.70
CA ALA A 48 -1.20 10.21 -22.30
C ALA A 48 -1.52 9.05 -21.35
N HIS A 49 -2.57 8.28 -21.65
CA HIS A 49 -2.94 7.10 -20.89
C HIS A 49 -1.85 6.03 -20.92
N ALA A 50 -1.29 5.72 -22.10
CA ALA A 50 -0.22 4.76 -22.25
C ALA A 50 1.05 5.19 -21.48
N SER A 51 1.41 6.48 -21.53
CA SER A 51 2.58 7.03 -20.85
C SER A 51 2.44 7.07 -19.33
N ALA A 52 1.23 7.33 -18.83
CA ALA A 52 0.92 7.38 -17.39
C ALA A 52 0.62 6.00 -16.77
N SER A 53 0.45 4.97 -17.60
CA SER A 53 0.14 3.61 -17.17
C SER A 53 1.40 2.77 -17.09
N LYS A 54 1.56 2.03 -15.99
CA LYS A 54 2.65 1.07 -15.83
C LYS A 54 2.07 -0.32 -15.55
N PRO A 55 2.65 -1.40 -16.12
CA PRO A 55 2.24 -2.75 -15.78
C PRO A 55 2.57 -2.97 -14.30
N PHE A 56 1.54 -3.35 -13.54
CA PHE A 56 1.71 -3.78 -12.16
C PHE A 56 1.42 -5.27 -12.07
N TYR A 57 2.40 -5.98 -11.53
CA TYR A 57 2.24 -7.38 -11.18
C TYR A 57 1.75 -7.43 -9.75
N HIS A 58 0.56 -8.02 -9.53
CA HIS A 58 0.22 -8.49 -8.20
C HIS A 58 1.25 -9.56 -7.84
N THR A 59 2.24 -9.19 -7.03
CA THR A 59 3.02 -10.17 -6.29
C THR A 59 2.08 -10.73 -5.24
N GLU A 60 1.27 -11.73 -5.62
CA GLU A 60 0.61 -12.56 -4.62
C GLU A 60 1.74 -13.13 -3.76
N GLN A 61 1.82 -12.65 -2.52
CA GLN A 61 2.78 -13.19 -1.56
C GLN A 61 2.50 -14.70 -1.49
N PRO A 62 3.47 -15.58 -1.78
CA PRO A 62 3.24 -17.03 -1.85
C PRO A 62 2.66 -17.61 -0.55
N TYR A 63 2.90 -16.90 0.56
CA TYR A 63 2.34 -17.11 1.88
C TYR A 63 0.81 -17.01 1.99
N VAL A 64 0.16 -16.22 1.13
CA VAL A 64 -1.30 -16.00 1.15
C VAL A 64 -1.98 -17.16 0.43
N GLN A 65 -1.67 -18.38 0.89
CA GLN A 65 -2.32 -19.61 0.47
C GLN A 65 -3.82 -19.53 0.78
N GLY A 66 -4.63 -20.27 0.01
CA GLY A 66 -6.10 -20.26 0.12
C GLY A 66 -6.61 -20.41 1.55
N GLU A 67 -5.97 -21.25 2.36
CA GLU A 67 -6.32 -21.46 3.77
C GLU A 67 -6.31 -20.16 4.60
N LEU A 68 -5.33 -19.27 4.39
CA LEU A 68 -5.29 -17.99 5.09
C LEU A 68 -6.40 -17.05 4.60
N LYS A 69 -6.66 -17.03 3.29
CA LYS A 69 -7.76 -16.24 2.71
C LYS A 69 -9.08 -16.68 3.34
N ASP A 70 -9.29 -17.98 3.52
CA ASP A 70 -10.50 -18.53 4.13
C ASP A 70 -10.60 -18.22 5.63
N LEU A 71 -9.50 -18.34 6.38
CA LEU A 71 -9.47 -17.90 7.78
C LEU A 71 -9.75 -16.41 7.95
N ILE A 72 -9.27 -15.56 7.03
CA ILE A 72 -9.57 -14.12 7.05
C ILE A 72 -11.05 -13.88 6.79
N LYS A 73 -11.66 -14.59 5.83
CA LYS A 73 -13.11 -14.51 5.57
C LYS A 73 -13.91 -14.92 6.82
N GLU A 74 -13.56 -16.04 7.44
CA GLU A 74 -14.19 -16.50 8.69
C GLU A 74 -14.04 -15.48 9.82
N ARG A 75 -12.84 -14.93 10.02
CA ARG A 75 -12.58 -13.90 11.03
C ARG A 75 -13.44 -12.67 10.77
N ASN A 76 -13.56 -12.22 9.52
CA ASN A 76 -14.38 -11.08 9.15
C ASN A 76 -15.88 -11.35 9.39
N LYS A 77 -16.36 -12.58 9.14
CA LYS A 77 -17.73 -13.00 9.47
C LYS A 77 -17.97 -12.98 10.98
N ALA A 78 -17.06 -13.51 11.79
CA ALA A 78 -17.14 -13.46 13.25
C ALA A 78 -17.13 -12.01 13.77
N ARG A 79 -16.31 -11.14 13.18
CA ARG A 79 -16.29 -9.70 13.47
C ARG A 79 -17.63 -9.04 13.20
N LYS A 80 -18.20 -9.25 12.01
CA LYS A 80 -19.50 -8.69 11.64
C LYS A 80 -20.59 -9.15 12.64
N THR A 81 -20.60 -10.44 12.97
CA THR A 81 -21.57 -11.01 13.91
C THR A 81 -21.42 -10.43 15.31
N TRP A 82 -20.19 -10.31 15.82
CA TRP A 82 -19.94 -9.68 17.12
C TRP A 82 -20.32 -8.20 17.14
N GLN A 83 -20.05 -7.45 16.06
CA GLN A 83 -20.43 -6.04 15.98
C GLN A 83 -21.95 -5.84 16.04
N LEU A 84 -22.72 -6.74 15.41
CA LEU A 84 -24.18 -6.71 15.41
C LEU A 84 -24.79 -7.16 16.73
N THR A 85 -24.33 -8.29 17.28
CA THR A 85 -24.96 -8.95 18.43
C THR A 85 -24.36 -8.56 19.77
N ARG A 86 -23.11 -8.07 19.78
CA ARG A 86 -22.26 -7.84 20.96
C ARG A 86 -22.12 -9.05 21.90
N HIS A 87 -22.45 -10.26 21.43
CA HIS A 87 -22.39 -11.47 22.24
C HIS A 87 -20.93 -11.91 22.52
N PRO A 88 -20.58 -12.28 23.77
CA PRO A 88 -19.21 -12.62 24.15
C PRO A 88 -18.66 -13.85 23.42
N GLN A 89 -19.49 -14.83 23.07
CA GLN A 89 -19.05 -16.02 22.33
C GLN A 89 -18.49 -15.65 20.95
N HIS A 90 -19.11 -14.72 20.23
CA HIS A 90 -18.61 -14.27 18.92
C HIS A 90 -17.31 -13.45 19.06
N LYS A 91 -17.13 -12.73 20.18
CA LYS A 91 -15.85 -12.07 20.49
C LYS A 91 -14.74 -13.09 20.74
N ALA A 92 -15.04 -14.16 21.48
CA ALA A 92 -14.10 -15.25 21.71
C ALA A 92 -13.71 -15.95 20.40
N GLU A 93 -14.70 -16.21 19.53
CA GLU A 93 -14.45 -16.78 18.20
C GLU A 93 -13.58 -15.88 17.32
N LEU A 94 -13.86 -14.58 17.27
CA LEU A 94 -13.03 -13.59 16.58
C LEU A 94 -11.59 -13.63 17.07
N ASN A 95 -11.39 -13.61 18.39
CA ASN A 95 -10.06 -13.62 19.00
C ASN A 95 -9.32 -14.93 18.69
N ARG A 96 -10.02 -16.07 18.73
CA ARG A 96 -9.49 -17.39 18.35
C ARG A 96 -9.00 -17.40 16.90
N LEU A 97 -9.83 -16.93 15.96
CA LEU A 97 -9.49 -16.86 14.53
C LEU A 97 -8.34 -15.89 14.27
N GLN A 98 -8.34 -14.73 14.93
CA GLN A 98 -7.24 -13.77 14.85
C GLN A 98 -5.91 -14.37 15.34
N ASN A 99 -5.90 -15.09 16.45
CA ASN A 99 -4.70 -15.76 16.95
C ASN A 99 -4.25 -16.89 16.02
N LYS A 100 -5.19 -17.65 15.44
CA LYS A 100 -4.88 -18.68 14.43
C LYS A 100 -4.19 -18.08 13.21
N ILE A 101 -4.70 -16.95 12.71
CA ILE A 101 -4.09 -16.21 11.60
C ILE A 101 -2.67 -15.74 11.96
N LYS A 102 -2.49 -15.11 13.13
CA LYS A 102 -1.17 -14.65 13.60
C LYS A 102 -0.15 -15.80 13.67
N ARG A 103 -0.55 -16.94 14.24
CA ARG A 103 0.32 -18.13 14.35
C ARG A 103 0.72 -18.66 12.98
N LYS A 104 -0.23 -18.76 12.05
CA LYS A 104 0.11 -19.14 10.67
C LYS A 104 1.10 -18.15 10.07
N ILE A 105 0.86 -16.85 10.19
CA ILE A 105 1.77 -15.81 9.65
C ILE A 105 3.18 -15.97 10.18
N TYR A 106 3.28 -16.23 11.48
CA TYR A 106 4.55 -16.54 12.09
C TYR A 106 5.21 -17.80 11.50
N HIS A 107 4.48 -18.92 11.42
CA HIS A 107 5.04 -20.19 10.94
C HIS A 107 5.60 -20.14 9.53
N TYR A 108 4.87 -19.61 8.55
CA TYR A 108 5.46 -19.60 7.22
C TYR A 108 6.55 -18.51 7.09
N ARG A 109 6.51 -17.41 7.87
CA ARG A 109 7.63 -16.46 7.91
C ARG A 109 8.89 -17.14 8.43
N GLN A 110 8.71 -17.98 9.44
CA GLN A 110 9.77 -18.82 9.99
C GLN A 110 10.27 -19.83 8.94
N GLN A 111 9.36 -20.52 8.25
CA GLN A 111 9.73 -21.45 7.18
C GLN A 111 10.48 -20.75 6.04
N ALA A 112 9.97 -19.61 5.56
CA ALA A 112 10.64 -18.83 4.51
C ALA A 112 12.02 -18.33 4.96
N TRP A 113 12.19 -18.05 6.26
CA TRP A 113 13.47 -17.70 6.84
C TRP A 113 14.42 -18.91 6.89
N GLU A 114 13.94 -20.07 7.29
CA GLU A 114 14.71 -21.33 7.30
C GLU A 114 15.14 -21.73 5.87
N ASP A 115 14.22 -21.64 4.91
CA ASP A 115 14.50 -21.87 3.49
C ASP A 115 15.58 -20.90 3.00
N ASN A 116 15.46 -19.60 3.33
CA ASN A 116 16.47 -18.61 2.98
C ASN A 116 17.84 -18.97 3.58
N LEU A 117 17.90 -19.32 4.87
CA LEU A 117 19.13 -19.74 5.54
C LEU A 117 19.77 -20.96 4.86
N SER A 118 18.96 -21.92 4.40
CA SER A 118 19.45 -23.11 3.70
C SER A 118 20.10 -22.80 2.35
N THR A 119 19.70 -21.70 1.70
CA THR A 119 20.22 -21.26 0.40
C THR A 119 21.47 -20.39 0.50
N LEU A 120 21.96 -20.09 1.70
CA LEU A 120 23.11 -19.20 1.88
C LEU A 120 24.42 -19.87 1.49
N ASN A 121 25.23 -19.10 0.77
CA ASN A 121 26.56 -19.51 0.35
C ASN A 121 27.59 -18.48 0.83
N ALA A 122 28.76 -18.95 1.21
CA ALA A 122 29.89 -18.11 1.57
C ALA A 122 30.54 -17.45 0.33
N GLU A 123 30.45 -18.11 -0.83
CA GLU A 123 31.08 -17.66 -2.08
C GLU A 123 30.29 -16.51 -2.75
N ASP A 124 28.95 -16.54 -2.67
CA ASP A 124 28.08 -15.60 -3.40
C ASP A 124 27.73 -14.31 -2.63
N SER A 125 28.49 -13.97 -1.58
CA SER A 125 28.28 -12.80 -0.70
C SER A 125 26.93 -12.71 0.04
N SER A 126 26.01 -13.66 -0.19
CA SER A 126 24.67 -13.72 0.41
C SER A 126 24.72 -13.83 1.93
N LEU A 127 25.64 -14.66 2.45
CA LEU A 127 25.91 -14.78 3.88
C LEU A 127 26.32 -13.43 4.50
N TRP A 128 27.17 -12.67 3.81
CA TRP A 128 27.62 -11.35 4.26
C TRP A 128 26.49 -10.32 4.28
N GLY A 129 25.58 -10.37 3.30
CA GLY A 129 24.38 -9.54 3.26
C GLY A 129 23.53 -9.70 4.52
N ILE A 130 23.30 -10.93 4.95
CA ILE A 130 22.53 -11.25 6.17
C ILE A 130 23.29 -10.86 7.43
N ALA A 131 24.58 -11.19 7.54
CA ALA A 131 25.40 -10.82 8.69
C ALA A 131 25.42 -9.29 8.89
N LYS A 132 25.50 -8.52 7.79
CA LYS A 132 25.42 -7.06 7.83
C LYS A 132 24.05 -6.57 8.31
N ALA A 133 22.96 -7.20 7.88
CA ALA A 133 21.62 -6.86 8.33
C ALA A 133 21.47 -7.03 9.86
N PHE A 134 22.00 -8.10 10.44
CA PHE A 134 22.00 -8.31 11.90
C PHE A 134 22.82 -7.28 12.67
N ARG A 135 23.89 -6.75 12.06
CA ARG A 135 24.73 -5.70 12.67
C ARG A 135 24.10 -4.31 12.60
N LYS A 136 23.07 -4.11 11.77
CA LYS A 136 22.40 -2.82 11.61
C LYS A 136 21.65 -2.48 12.90
N LYS A 137 22.16 -1.52 13.67
CA LYS A 137 21.45 -0.97 14.82
C LYS A 137 20.26 -0.16 14.32
N SER A 138 19.10 -0.35 14.94
CA SER A 138 17.97 0.57 14.74
C SER A 138 18.42 1.98 15.13
N ALA A 139 18.08 2.98 14.32
CA ALA A 139 18.17 4.35 14.78
C ALA A 139 17.30 4.48 16.03
N PRO A 140 17.76 5.20 17.07
CA PRO A 140 16.90 5.52 18.20
C PRO A 140 15.69 6.29 17.67
N ILE A 141 14.49 5.88 18.08
CA ILE A 141 13.28 6.64 17.76
C ILE A 141 13.45 8.00 18.47
N SER A 142 13.52 9.08 17.68
CA SER A 142 13.63 10.44 18.23
C SER A 142 12.43 10.72 19.13
N ALA A 143 12.67 11.46 20.21
CA ALA A 143 11.60 11.90 21.10
C ALA A 143 10.56 12.72 20.32
N LEU A 144 9.29 12.56 20.68
CA LEU A 144 8.21 13.36 20.10
C LEU A 144 8.40 14.81 20.56
N ASN A 145 8.64 15.70 19.60
CA ASN A 145 8.84 17.12 19.87
C ASN A 145 7.50 17.85 19.75
N GLY A 146 7.08 18.49 20.83
CA GLY A 146 6.00 19.46 20.87
C GLY A 146 6.49 20.90 20.63
N PRO A 147 5.60 21.88 20.74
CA PRO A 147 5.89 23.28 20.42
C PRO A 147 7.04 23.90 21.25
N THR A 148 7.23 23.42 22.48
CA THR A 148 8.18 23.98 23.46
C THR A 148 9.33 23.04 23.83
N GLY A 149 9.44 21.87 23.18
CA GLY A 149 10.44 20.85 23.50
C GLY A 149 9.86 19.44 23.45
N ILE A 150 10.46 18.49 24.16
CA ILE A 150 9.97 17.10 24.21
C ILE A 150 8.56 17.07 24.80
N ALA A 151 7.62 16.43 24.11
CA ALA A 151 6.23 16.31 24.52
C ALA A 151 6.06 15.32 25.69
N LEU A 152 6.19 15.84 26.91
CA LEU A 152 6.09 15.05 28.15
C LEU A 152 4.64 14.94 28.67
N SER A 153 3.85 16.02 28.59
CA SER A 153 2.44 16.03 29.01
C SER A 153 1.51 15.50 27.92
N ASP A 154 0.34 14.99 28.33
CA ASP A 154 -0.64 14.42 27.40
C ASP A 154 -1.25 15.47 26.47
N THR A 155 -1.34 16.73 26.92
CA THR A 155 -1.73 17.87 26.08
C THR A 155 -0.69 18.10 24.97
N ASN A 156 0.59 18.17 25.32
CA ASN A 156 1.67 18.43 24.36
C ASN A 156 1.80 17.26 23.36
N LYS A 157 1.60 16.01 23.81
CA LYS A 157 1.57 14.84 22.92
C LYS A 157 0.45 14.96 21.90
N THR A 158 -0.76 15.28 22.35
CA THR A 158 -1.94 15.37 21.49
C THR A 158 -1.79 16.46 20.41
N GLU A 159 -1.20 17.61 20.76
CA GLU A 159 -0.93 18.70 19.80
C GLU A 159 0.20 18.38 18.81
N SER A 160 1.20 17.61 19.24
CA SER A 160 2.36 17.24 18.40
C SER A 160 2.12 16.07 17.43
N ILE A 161 1.09 15.26 17.67
CA ILE A 161 0.74 14.12 16.80
C ILE A 161 0.28 14.61 15.41
N PRO A 162 -0.69 15.53 15.27
CA PRO A 162 -1.12 16.04 13.98
C PRO A 162 0.03 16.61 13.15
N SER A 163 0.91 17.42 13.76
CA SER A 163 2.04 18.05 13.07
C SER A 163 3.09 17.01 12.60
N THR A 164 3.39 16.01 13.43
CA THR A 164 4.35 14.94 13.10
C THR A 164 3.82 14.00 12.01
N VAL A 165 2.52 13.70 12.03
CA VAL A 165 1.87 12.77 11.11
C VAL A 165 1.78 13.35 9.69
N VAL A 166 1.50 14.65 9.55
CA VAL A 166 1.49 15.35 8.25
C VAL A 166 2.88 15.32 7.59
N LEU A 167 3.96 15.39 8.38
CA LEU A 167 5.34 15.30 7.86
C LEU A 167 5.70 13.92 7.31
N HIS A 168 5.01 12.85 7.74
CA HIS A 168 5.34 11.47 7.39
C HIS A 168 4.29 10.76 6.51
N ASN A 169 3.23 11.45 6.07
CA ASN A 169 2.19 10.89 5.20
C ASN A 169 1.53 9.59 5.72
N ILE A 170 1.42 9.41 7.05
CA ILE A 170 0.79 8.23 7.65
C ILE A 170 -0.68 8.54 7.96
N VAL A 171 -1.62 8.02 7.17
CA VAL A 171 -3.06 8.18 7.45
C VAL A 171 -3.47 7.28 8.63
N ILE A 172 -3.88 7.88 9.74
CA ILE A 172 -4.52 7.15 10.85
C ILE A 172 -6.03 7.40 10.77
N VAL A 173 -6.78 6.32 10.52
CA VAL A 173 -8.25 6.33 10.60
C VAL A 173 -8.63 6.18 12.07
N TYR A 174 -9.22 7.22 12.66
CA TYR A 174 -9.83 7.12 13.98
C TYR A 174 -11.17 6.36 13.88
N PRO A 175 -11.46 5.41 14.78
CA PRO A 175 -12.81 4.87 14.92
C PRO A 175 -13.71 5.94 15.55
N SER A 176 -14.75 6.35 14.83
CA SER A 176 -15.86 7.13 15.41
C SER A 176 -16.63 6.27 16.41
N ASP A 177 -17.08 6.92 17.49
CA ASP A 177 -17.77 6.35 18.66
C ASP A 177 -18.95 5.41 18.33
#